data_AF-A0A2Y9R6L1-F1
#
_entry.id   AF-A0A2Y9R6L1-F1
#
_cell.length_a   1.000
_cell.length_b   1.000
_cell.length_c   1.000
_cell.angle_alpha   90.00
_cell.angle_beta   90.00
_cell.angle_gamma   90.00
#
_symmetry.space_group_name_H-M   'P 1'
#
loop_
_entity.id
_entity.type
_entity.pdbx_description
1 polymer ?
#
loop_
_entity_poly.entity_id
_entity_poly.type
_entity_poly.pdbx_seq_one_letter_code
_entity_poly.pdbx_strand_id
1 'polypeptide(L)'
;MLPLLILLSLPLPSKTFVVITEGIEARPHSRPYMTAIKTSGVNNKWELCGGFLVREDFVLTVAHCLKRMIFVILGAHNATRNETTRQVIHVIQSFPHPMYKSDTLVNDIMLLKGDMDSFLSAVRRTGKARSELTSLHFSDQLKNKVRLNTAVKTISLPRSQDWVWPERVCRVAGWRTENGKFSATLQEVELEVQDKKKCKQFFIHYDDGRETMV
;
A
#
# COMPACT_ATOMS: atom_id res chain seq x y z
N MET A 1 39.97 -16.80 -40.40
CA MET A 1 40.10 -16.18 -39.06
C MET A 1 39.00 -15.14 -38.93
N LEU A 2 37.86 -15.51 -38.31
CA LEU A 2 36.73 -14.61 -38.07
C LEU A 2 36.66 -14.32 -36.56
N PRO A 3 36.52 -13.05 -36.13
CA PRO A 3 36.63 -12.69 -34.73
C PRO A 3 35.34 -13.05 -33.97
N LEU A 4 35.53 -13.59 -32.77
CA LEU A 4 34.49 -13.96 -31.82
C LEU A 4 33.85 -12.68 -31.26
N LEU A 5 32.63 -12.34 -31.71
CA LEU A 5 31.80 -11.30 -31.09
C LEU A 5 31.19 -11.87 -29.80
N ILE A 6 31.80 -11.54 -28.65
CA ILE A 6 31.21 -11.79 -27.34
C ILE A 6 30.08 -10.77 -27.18
N LEU A 7 28.84 -11.22 -27.41
CA LEU A 7 27.65 -10.50 -26.98
C LEU A 7 27.65 -10.47 -25.45
N LEU A 8 28.03 -9.32 -24.85
CA LEU A 8 27.66 -9.04 -23.48
C LEU A 8 26.13 -8.97 -23.43
N SER A 9 25.49 -10.07 -23.04
CA SER A 9 24.12 -10.03 -22.57
C SER A 9 24.11 -9.26 -21.26
N LEU A 10 23.91 -7.95 -21.34
CA LEU A 10 23.47 -7.15 -20.19
C LEU A 10 22.21 -7.83 -19.65
N PRO A 11 22.20 -8.32 -18.40
CA PRO A 11 20.98 -8.87 -17.83
C PRO A 11 19.93 -7.76 -17.83
N LEU A 12 18.79 -8.03 -18.48
CA LEU A 12 17.60 -7.18 -18.36
C LEU A 12 17.33 -6.97 -16.87
N PRO A 13 17.17 -5.73 -16.39
CA PRO A 13 16.83 -5.52 -14.99
C PRO A 13 15.52 -6.24 -14.72
N SER A 14 15.59 -7.24 -13.84
CA SER A 14 14.44 -7.94 -13.28
C SER A 14 13.45 -6.89 -12.79
N LYS A 15 12.20 -6.93 -13.32
CA LYS A 15 11.03 -6.10 -12.93
C LYS A 15 11.19 -5.51 -11.54
N THR A 16 11.78 -4.33 -11.45
CA THR A 16 12.16 -3.76 -10.16
C THR A 16 10.94 -2.99 -9.66
N PHE A 17 10.26 -3.56 -8.67
CA PHE A 17 9.41 -2.78 -7.77
C PHE A 17 10.25 -1.61 -7.24
N VAL A 18 9.65 -0.45 -6.96
CA VAL A 18 10.38 0.60 -6.23
C VAL A 18 10.87 -0.02 -4.92
N VAL A 19 12.18 -0.12 -4.83
CA VAL A 19 12.89 -0.78 -3.76
C VAL A 19 13.64 0.32 -3.02
N ILE A 20 13.49 0.37 -1.70
CA ILE A 20 14.28 1.26 -0.84
C ILE A 20 15.69 0.65 -0.73
N THR A 21 16.55 0.97 -1.69
CA THR A 21 18.00 0.75 -1.61
C THR A 21 18.58 1.84 -0.70
N GLU A 22 19.47 1.49 0.23
CA GLU A 22 20.16 2.47 1.11
C GLU A 22 19.24 3.39 1.94
N GLY A 23 18.00 2.97 2.20
CA GLY A 23 17.08 3.76 3.02
C GLY A 23 17.60 3.98 4.44
N ILE A 24 17.29 5.16 4.98
CA ILE A 24 17.53 5.46 6.39
C ILE A 24 16.25 5.24 7.17
N GLU A 25 16.37 4.91 8.46
CA GLU A 25 15.19 4.82 9.32
C GLU A 25 14.50 6.19 9.39
N ALA A 26 13.22 6.22 9.02
CA ALA A 26 12.42 7.43 9.11
C ALA A 26 12.28 7.82 10.58
N ARG A 27 12.25 9.12 10.89
CA ARG A 27 11.95 9.57 12.25
C ARG A 27 10.57 9.01 12.66
N PRO A 28 10.42 8.40 13.85
CA PRO A 28 9.14 7.84 14.29
C PRO A 28 7.98 8.83 14.11
N HIS A 29 6.91 8.34 13.49
CA HIS A 29 5.66 9.09 13.22
C HIS A 29 5.80 10.34 12.32
N SER A 30 6.93 10.52 11.62
CA SER A 30 7.12 11.61 10.64
C SER A 30 6.34 11.43 9.33
N ARG A 31 5.79 10.24 9.10
CA ARG A 31 4.92 9.89 7.96
C ARG A 31 3.58 9.37 8.48
N PRO A 32 2.76 10.22 9.11
CA PRO A 32 1.55 9.80 9.83
C PRO A 32 0.43 9.27 8.93
N TYR A 33 0.56 9.41 7.61
CA TYR A 33 -0.36 8.87 6.61
C TYR A 33 0.00 7.47 6.12
N MET A 34 1.20 6.97 6.44
CA MET A 34 1.65 5.66 5.98
C MET A 34 0.85 4.55 6.64
N THR A 35 0.50 3.56 5.84
CA THR A 35 -0.23 2.38 6.31
C THR A 35 0.52 1.10 5.94
N ALA A 36 0.55 0.17 6.89
CA ALA A 36 1.01 -1.19 6.67
C ALA A 36 -0.23 -2.08 6.48
N ILE A 37 -0.33 -2.74 5.33
CA ILE A 37 -1.50 -3.55 4.97
C ILE A 37 -1.11 -5.01 5.04
N LYS A 38 -1.70 -5.75 5.98
CA LYS A 38 -1.52 -7.20 6.11
C LYS A 38 -2.63 -7.92 5.36
N THR A 39 -2.24 -8.75 4.40
CA THR A 39 -3.17 -9.49 3.57
C THR A 39 -2.94 -10.99 3.72
N SER A 40 -4.01 -11.79 3.66
CA SER A 40 -3.89 -13.25 3.72
C SER A 40 -3.19 -13.76 2.45
N GLY A 41 -2.00 -14.34 2.58
CA GLY A 41 -1.25 -14.96 1.49
C GLY A 41 -1.38 -16.48 1.44
N VAL A 42 -0.54 -17.11 0.61
CA VAL A 42 -0.51 -18.57 0.40
C VAL A 42 0.06 -19.28 1.63
N ASN A 43 -0.38 -20.51 1.92
CA ASN A 43 0.06 -21.33 3.06
C ASN A 43 -0.14 -20.66 4.43
N ASN A 44 -1.20 -19.85 4.59
CA ASN A 44 -1.48 -19.06 5.80
C ASN A 44 -0.37 -18.05 6.16
N LYS A 45 0.51 -17.70 5.22
CA LYS A 45 1.50 -16.65 5.42
C LYS A 45 0.87 -15.28 5.15
N TRP A 46 1.15 -14.30 5.99
CA TRP A 46 0.72 -12.92 5.76
C TRP A 46 1.66 -12.22 4.78
N GLU A 47 1.08 -11.57 3.78
CA GLU A 47 1.77 -10.65 2.87
C GLU A 47 1.64 -9.22 3.40
N LEU A 48 2.65 -8.40 3.14
CA LEU A 48 2.69 -7.00 3.55
C LEU A 48 2.69 -6.10 2.31
N CYS A 49 1.72 -5.20 2.27
CA CYS A 49 1.59 -4.14 1.30
C CYS A 49 1.67 -2.77 1.98
N GLY A 50 1.95 -1.74 1.18
CA GLY A 50 1.89 -0.35 1.61
C GLY A 50 0.59 0.33 1.16
N GLY A 51 0.31 1.49 1.74
CA GLY A 51 -0.76 2.36 1.30
C GLY A 51 -0.79 3.65 2.10
N PHE A 52 -1.74 4.52 1.76
CA PHE A 52 -1.86 5.86 2.33
C PHE A 52 -3.27 6.09 2.88
N LEU A 53 -3.38 6.62 4.09
CA LEU A 53 -4.67 7.10 4.60
C LEU A 53 -5.05 8.39 3.85
N VAL A 54 -6.13 8.37 3.07
CA VAL A 54 -6.60 9.53 2.28
C VAL A 54 -7.85 10.17 2.88
N ARG A 55 -8.54 9.42 3.75
CA ARG A 55 -9.70 9.84 4.56
C ARG A 55 -9.76 8.96 5.79
N GLU A 56 -10.47 9.35 6.84
CA GLU A 56 -10.50 8.57 8.09
C GLU A 56 -11.12 7.16 7.95
N ASP A 57 -11.76 6.86 6.82
CA ASP A 57 -12.31 5.56 6.46
C ASP A 57 -11.76 4.99 5.14
N PHE A 58 -10.92 5.73 4.41
CA PHE A 58 -10.37 5.31 3.11
C PHE A 58 -8.85 5.27 3.08
N VAL A 59 -8.33 4.14 2.62
CA VAL A 59 -6.91 3.90 2.39
C VAL A 59 -6.69 3.65 0.90
N LEU A 60 -5.74 4.37 0.31
CA LEU A 60 -5.28 4.17 -1.05
C LEU A 60 -4.15 3.13 -1.07
N THR A 61 -4.23 2.17 -1.98
CA THR A 61 -3.20 1.16 -2.20
C THR A 61 -3.25 0.67 -3.66
N VAL A 62 -2.46 -0.36 -3.96
CA VAL A 62 -2.40 -1.06 -5.25
C VAL A 62 -3.42 -2.20 -5.32
N ALA A 63 -3.99 -2.43 -6.50
CA ALA A 63 -5.03 -3.45 -6.71
C ALA A 63 -4.49 -4.88 -6.59
N HIS A 64 -3.22 -5.14 -6.95
CA HIS A 64 -2.62 -6.47 -6.83
C HIS A 64 -2.47 -6.96 -5.37
N CYS A 65 -2.61 -6.06 -4.39
CA CYS A 65 -2.66 -6.42 -2.98
C CYS A 65 -4.01 -6.98 -2.52
N LEU A 66 -5.03 -7.04 -3.39
CA LEU A 66 -6.32 -7.63 -3.04
C LEU A 66 -6.16 -9.12 -2.66
N LYS A 67 -6.69 -9.47 -1.49
CA LYS A 67 -6.78 -10.84 -0.93
C LYS A 67 -8.07 -10.97 -0.11
N ARG A 68 -8.37 -12.19 0.36
CA ARG A 68 -9.61 -12.48 1.11
C ARG A 68 -9.73 -11.70 2.42
N MET A 69 -8.64 -11.61 3.18
CA MET A 69 -8.61 -10.93 4.47
C MET A 69 -7.55 -9.85 4.46
N ILE A 70 -7.95 -8.61 4.77
CA ILE A 70 -7.09 -7.44 4.73
C ILE A 70 -7.24 -6.66 6.03
N PHE A 71 -6.12 -6.40 6.69
CA PHE A 71 -6.01 -5.52 7.85
C PHE A 71 -5.11 -4.35 7.52
N VAL A 72 -5.55 -3.13 7.82
CA VAL A 72 -4.70 -1.95 7.70
C VAL A 72 -4.25 -1.52 9.08
N ILE A 73 -2.95 -1.25 9.20
CA ILE A 73 -2.27 -0.82 10.40
C ILE A 73 -1.82 0.62 10.19
N LEU A 74 -2.25 1.49 11.09
CA LEU A 74 -1.97 2.93 11.09
C LEU A 74 -1.20 3.30 12.35
N GLY A 75 -0.44 4.39 12.29
CA GLY A 75 0.26 4.96 13.46
C GLY A 75 1.42 4.11 13.98
N ALA A 76 1.84 3.09 13.22
CA ALA A 76 3.00 2.27 13.53
C ALA A 76 4.27 2.91 12.95
N HIS A 77 5.34 2.98 13.74
CA HIS A 77 6.71 3.12 13.25
C HIS A 77 7.33 1.74 13.00
N ASN A 78 7.18 0.84 13.98
CA ASN A 78 7.54 -0.55 13.84
C ASN A 78 6.33 -1.43 13.46
N ALA A 79 6.29 -1.96 12.25
CA ALA A 79 5.14 -2.71 11.73
C ALA A 79 4.89 -4.05 12.44
N THR A 80 5.88 -4.55 13.18
CA THR A 80 5.82 -5.84 13.90
C THR A 80 5.45 -5.69 15.37
N ARG A 81 5.83 -4.57 16.01
CA ARG A 81 5.52 -4.30 17.41
C ARG A 81 4.09 -3.79 17.59
N ASN A 82 3.54 -4.03 18.77
CA ASN A 82 2.26 -3.47 19.19
C ASN A 82 2.48 -2.12 19.90
N GLU A 83 2.65 -1.06 19.12
CA GLU A 83 2.85 0.31 19.63
C GLU A 83 1.52 0.92 20.12
N THR A 84 1.56 1.81 21.11
CA THR A 84 0.34 2.44 21.68
C THR A 84 -0.36 3.37 20.70
N THR A 85 0.39 3.93 19.74
CA THR A 85 -0.12 4.78 18.65
C THR A 85 -0.79 3.98 17.54
N ARG A 86 -0.61 2.65 17.54
CA ARG A 86 -1.10 1.75 16.50
C ARG A 86 -2.62 1.66 16.52
N GLN A 87 -3.22 1.78 15.35
CA GLN A 87 -4.62 1.49 15.11
C GLN A 87 -4.74 0.40 14.05
N VAL A 88 -5.69 -0.52 14.20
CA VAL A 88 -5.92 -1.61 13.25
C VAL A 88 -7.36 -1.55 12.78
N ILE A 89 -7.55 -1.39 11.47
CA ILE A 89 -8.87 -1.50 10.83
C ILE A 89 -8.94 -2.80 10.05
N HIS A 90 -10.08 -3.48 10.16
CA HIS A 90 -10.42 -4.56 9.25
C HIS A 90 -11.15 -3.96 8.03
N VAL A 91 -10.74 -4.38 6.84
CA VAL A 91 -11.34 -3.89 5.59
C VAL A 91 -12.70 -4.55 5.40
N ILE A 92 -13.73 -3.74 5.24
CA ILE A 92 -15.10 -4.19 4.99
C ILE A 92 -15.45 -4.15 3.51
N GLN A 93 -14.76 -3.32 2.73
CA GLN A 93 -15.01 -3.17 1.30
C GLN A 93 -13.74 -2.75 0.56
N SER A 94 -13.56 -3.32 -0.63
CA SER A 94 -12.44 -3.03 -1.52
C SER A 94 -12.99 -2.53 -2.86
N PHE A 95 -12.37 -1.48 -3.40
CA PHE A 95 -12.74 -0.83 -4.65
C PHE A 95 -11.51 -0.78 -5.58
N PRO A 96 -11.15 -1.91 -6.22
CA PRO A 96 -10.12 -1.88 -7.24
C PRO A 96 -10.60 -1.03 -8.42
N HIS A 97 -9.66 -0.44 -9.15
CA HIS A 97 -10.00 0.33 -10.34
C HIS A 97 -10.77 -0.54 -11.35
N PRO A 98 -11.89 -0.07 -11.93
CA PRO A 98 -12.72 -0.88 -12.83
C PRO A 98 -11.97 -1.40 -14.07
N MET A 99 -10.93 -0.69 -14.48
CA MET A 99 -10.06 -1.06 -15.61
C MET A 99 -8.73 -1.69 -15.18
N TYR A 100 -8.62 -2.21 -13.95
CA TYR A 100 -7.43 -2.93 -13.49
C TYR A 100 -7.21 -4.21 -14.33
N LYS A 101 -5.98 -4.43 -14.78
CA LYS A 101 -5.56 -5.62 -15.52
C LYS A 101 -4.45 -6.34 -14.78
N SER A 102 -4.71 -7.56 -14.31
CA SER A 102 -3.77 -8.31 -13.46
C SER A 102 -2.54 -8.85 -14.19
N ASP A 103 -2.66 -9.11 -15.49
CA ASP A 103 -1.58 -9.55 -16.38
C ASP A 103 -0.59 -8.43 -16.68
N THR A 104 -1.09 -7.21 -16.92
CA THR A 104 -0.25 -6.05 -17.28
C THR A 104 0.01 -5.10 -16.12
N LEU A 105 -0.65 -5.26 -14.97
CA LEU A 105 -0.66 -4.29 -13.84
C LEU A 105 -1.01 -2.86 -14.28
N VAL A 106 -1.91 -2.75 -15.27
CA VAL A 106 -2.44 -1.45 -15.73
C VAL A 106 -3.56 -1.04 -14.79
N ASN A 107 -3.63 0.25 -14.43
CA ASN A 107 -4.54 0.79 -13.42
C ASN A 107 -4.48 0.03 -12.08
N ASP A 108 -3.26 -0.28 -11.62
CA ASP A 108 -3.02 -1.02 -10.39
C ASP A 108 -3.25 -0.16 -9.14
N ILE A 109 -4.48 0.33 -8.96
CA ILE A 109 -4.92 1.24 -7.90
C ILE A 109 -6.22 0.74 -7.28
N MET A 110 -6.33 0.86 -5.96
CA MET A 110 -7.48 0.39 -5.19
C MET A 110 -7.71 1.27 -3.96
N LEU A 111 -8.98 1.55 -3.67
CA LEU A 111 -9.40 2.11 -2.40
C LEU A 111 -9.90 1.01 -1.48
N LEU A 112 -9.49 1.06 -0.21
CA LEU A 112 -9.98 0.19 0.85
C LEU A 112 -10.82 1.01 1.81
N LYS A 113 -12.02 0.53 2.12
CA LYS A 113 -12.85 1.08 3.19
C LYS A 113 -12.80 0.15 4.40
N GLY A 114 -12.41 0.71 5.54
CA GLY A 114 -12.28 -0.03 6.79
C GLY A 114 -13.27 0.40 7.86
N ASP A 115 -13.43 -0.46 8.86
CA ASP A 115 -14.22 -0.20 10.07
C ASP A 115 -13.47 -0.76 11.29
N MET A 116 -13.22 0.10 12.29
CA MET A 116 -12.52 -0.25 13.53
C MET A 116 -13.25 -1.32 14.36
N ASP A 117 -14.58 -1.42 14.29
CA ASP A 117 -15.39 -2.31 15.14
C ASP A 117 -15.80 -3.62 14.43
N SER A 118 -15.55 -3.71 13.12
CA SER A 118 -15.94 -4.87 12.31
C SER A 118 -15.22 -6.17 12.72
N PHE A 119 -14.01 -6.08 13.30
CA PHE A 119 -13.28 -7.24 13.81
C PHE A 119 -13.99 -7.94 14.98
N LEU A 120 -14.50 -7.18 15.95
CA LEU A 120 -15.25 -7.72 17.10
C LEU A 120 -16.60 -8.32 16.67
N SER A 121 -17.19 -7.74 15.62
CA SER A 121 -18.47 -8.20 15.07
C SER A 121 -18.34 -9.51 14.29
N ALA A 122 -17.22 -9.73 13.60
CA ALA A 122 -16.91 -11.01 12.94
C ALA A 122 -16.65 -12.14 13.96
N VAL A 123 -15.94 -11.87 15.05
CA VAL A 123 -15.70 -12.83 16.14
C VAL A 123 -16.98 -13.17 16.91
N ARG A 124 -17.91 -12.21 17.09
CA ARG A 124 -19.22 -12.49 17.74
C ARG A 124 -20.13 -13.39 16.90
N ARG A 125 -19.99 -13.39 15.57
CA ARG A 125 -20.80 -14.23 14.66
C ARG A 125 -20.51 -15.72 14.80
N THR A 126 -19.35 -16.13 15.31
CA THR A 126 -19.03 -17.55 15.52
C THR A 126 -19.58 -18.11 16.84
N GLY A 127 -20.31 -17.33 17.65
CA GLY A 127 -20.68 -17.76 19.01
C GLY A 127 -21.98 -17.23 19.62
N LYS A 128 -22.95 -16.66 18.90
CA LYS A 128 -24.24 -16.29 19.53
C LYS A 128 -25.47 -16.49 18.63
N ALA A 129 -26.52 -17.03 19.26
CA ALA A 129 -27.73 -17.58 18.69
C ALA A 129 -28.60 -16.59 17.88
N ARG A 130 -29.37 -17.21 16.96
CA ARG A 130 -30.37 -16.68 16.04
C ARG A 130 -31.63 -16.21 16.80
N SER A 131 -31.70 -14.94 17.20
CA SER A 131 -32.97 -14.19 17.37
C SER A 131 -32.70 -12.75 17.81
N GLU A 132 -32.48 -11.83 16.86
CA GLU A 132 -32.68 -10.37 17.00
C GLU A 132 -32.30 -9.67 15.67
N LEU A 133 -32.94 -10.10 14.58
CA LEU A 133 -32.85 -9.46 13.27
C LEU A 133 -34.16 -8.71 13.01
N THR A 134 -34.36 -7.60 13.70
CA THR A 134 -35.34 -6.58 13.33
C THR A 134 -34.86 -5.24 13.89
N SER A 135 -34.35 -4.39 12.97
CA SER A 135 -33.81 -3.03 13.17
C SER A 135 -32.30 -2.87 12.93
N LEU A 136 -31.79 -3.35 11.80
CA LEU A 136 -30.59 -2.77 11.20
C LEU A 136 -31.00 -1.49 10.44
N HIS A 137 -31.08 -0.38 11.17
CA HIS A 137 -31.10 0.95 10.57
C HIS A 137 -29.79 1.13 9.78
N PHE A 138 -29.92 1.26 8.45
CA PHE A 138 -28.82 1.40 7.49
C PHE A 138 -27.97 2.68 7.71
N SER A 139 -28.49 3.62 8.51
CA SER A 139 -27.89 4.94 8.78
C SER A 139 -26.76 4.93 9.81
N ASP A 140 -26.56 3.84 10.56
CA ASP A 140 -25.63 3.81 11.71
C ASP A 140 -24.23 3.22 11.40
N GLN A 141 -23.94 2.89 10.13
CA GLN A 141 -22.62 2.42 9.69
C GLN A 141 -21.55 3.54 9.61
N LEU A 142 -21.83 4.73 10.12
CA LEU A 142 -20.95 5.91 10.08
C LEU A 142 -20.06 6.07 11.32
N LYS A 143 -20.15 5.20 12.32
CA LYS A 143 -19.65 5.54 13.67
C LYS A 143 -18.17 5.31 13.96
N ASN A 144 -17.42 4.55 13.15
CA ASN A 144 -16.11 4.04 13.60
C ASN A 144 -14.96 4.30 12.62
N LYS A 145 -14.70 5.59 12.40
CA LYS A 145 -13.56 6.09 11.65
C LYS A 145 -12.26 5.94 12.43
N VAL A 146 -11.14 5.92 11.70
CA VAL A 146 -9.79 6.01 12.29
C VAL A 146 -9.67 7.30 13.11
N ARG A 147 -9.03 7.22 14.28
CA ARG A 147 -8.81 8.38 15.15
C ARG A 147 -7.57 9.13 14.68
N LEU A 148 -7.75 10.31 14.11
CA LEU A 148 -6.64 11.17 13.73
C LEU A 148 -5.90 11.69 14.98
N ASN A 149 -4.58 11.69 14.93
CA ASN A 149 -3.70 12.18 16.00
C ASN A 149 -2.31 12.54 15.44
N THR A 150 -1.29 12.67 16.31
CA THR A 150 0.08 12.99 15.89
C THR A 150 0.73 11.90 15.02
N ALA A 151 0.36 10.64 15.24
CA ALA A 151 0.88 9.48 14.51
C ALA A 151 -0.02 9.03 13.35
N VAL A 152 -1.26 9.51 13.27
CA VAL A 152 -2.24 9.12 12.25
C VAL A 152 -2.89 10.35 11.63
N LYS A 153 -2.60 10.62 10.35
CA LYS A 153 -3.15 11.74 9.58
C LYS A 153 -3.44 11.32 8.15
N THR A 154 -4.30 12.06 7.47
CA THR A 154 -4.55 11.85 6.04
C THR A 154 -3.46 12.51 5.19
N ILE A 155 -3.14 11.93 4.04
CA ILE A 155 -2.43 12.61 2.95
C ILE A 155 -3.46 13.23 2.00
N SER A 156 -3.12 14.39 1.44
CA SER A 156 -3.94 15.00 0.38
C SER A 156 -3.64 14.33 -0.96
N LEU A 157 -4.68 14.04 -1.74
CA LEU A 157 -4.51 13.54 -3.09
C LEU A 157 -4.15 14.68 -4.05
N PRO A 158 -3.22 14.46 -5.00
CA PRO A 158 -2.91 15.43 -6.04
C PRO A 158 -4.14 15.68 -6.91
N ARG A 159 -4.25 16.89 -7.44
CA ARG A 159 -5.22 17.23 -8.49
C ARG A 159 -4.68 16.74 -9.83
N SER A 160 -5.56 16.65 -10.84
CA SER A 160 -5.18 16.21 -12.19
C SER A 160 -4.10 17.05 -12.89
N GLN A 161 -3.77 18.22 -12.34
CA GLN A 161 -2.77 19.15 -12.86
C GLN A 161 -1.46 19.13 -12.06
N ASP A 162 -1.41 18.42 -10.94
CA ASP A 162 -0.25 18.36 -10.04
C ASP A 162 0.78 17.34 -10.58
N TRP A 163 1.42 17.70 -11.70
CA TRP A 163 2.38 16.83 -12.38
C TRP A 163 3.73 16.75 -11.64
N VAL A 164 4.31 15.54 -11.61
CA VAL A 164 5.66 15.31 -11.09
C VAL A 164 6.64 15.31 -12.26
N TRP A 165 7.52 16.30 -12.29
CA TRP A 165 8.50 16.48 -13.35
C TRP A 165 9.68 15.51 -13.20
N PRO A 166 10.27 15.01 -14.30
CA PRO A 166 11.56 14.32 -14.27
C PRO A 166 12.62 15.15 -13.55
N GLU A 167 13.63 14.47 -12.98
CA GLU A 167 14.74 15.07 -12.21
C GLU A 167 14.34 15.64 -10.84
N ARG A 168 13.05 15.72 -10.53
CA ARG A 168 12.62 16.05 -9.16
C ARG A 168 12.97 14.91 -8.22
N VAL A 169 13.49 15.28 -7.06
CA VAL A 169 13.72 14.35 -5.96
C VAL A 169 12.44 14.23 -5.13
N CYS A 170 11.90 13.01 -5.06
CA CYS A 170 10.79 12.62 -4.21
C CYS A 170 11.30 11.73 -3.07
N ARG A 171 10.54 11.64 -1.98
CA ARG A 171 10.88 10.77 -0.86
C ARG A 171 9.89 9.62 -0.77
N VAL A 172 10.40 8.40 -0.82
CA VAL A 172 9.61 7.17 -0.71
C VAL A 172 9.81 6.60 0.68
N ALA A 173 8.71 6.17 1.32
CA ALA A 173 8.75 5.56 2.64
C ALA A 173 8.07 4.19 2.63
N GLY A 174 8.57 3.25 3.44
CA GLY A 174 7.98 1.92 3.53
C GLY A 174 8.74 0.95 4.43
N TRP A 175 8.16 -0.23 4.65
CA TRP A 175 8.76 -1.31 5.45
C TRP A 175 9.39 -2.41 4.59
N ARG A 176 9.38 -2.28 3.26
CA ARG A 176 9.98 -3.25 2.35
C ARG A 176 11.37 -2.78 1.94
N THR A 177 12.36 -3.65 2.07
CA THR A 177 13.75 -3.38 1.68
C THR A 177 14.18 -4.19 0.47
N GLU A 178 15.35 -3.84 -0.08
CA GLU A 178 15.94 -4.36 -1.31
C GLU A 178 16.05 -5.87 -1.43
N ASN A 179 16.35 -6.57 -0.33
CA ASN A 179 16.51 -8.02 -0.35
C ASN A 179 15.18 -8.78 -0.39
N GLY A 180 14.06 -8.10 -0.67
CA GLY A 180 12.71 -8.62 -0.45
C GLY A 180 12.42 -8.93 1.02
N LYS A 181 13.30 -8.48 1.92
CA LYS A 181 13.16 -8.60 3.36
C LYS A 181 12.35 -7.41 3.88
N PHE A 182 11.64 -7.64 4.98
CA PHE A 182 10.90 -6.59 5.66
C PHE A 182 11.81 -5.94 6.71
N SER A 183 11.88 -4.62 6.71
CA SER A 183 12.39 -3.89 7.88
C SER A 183 11.30 -3.84 8.94
N ALA A 184 11.68 -3.97 10.20
CA ALA A 184 10.74 -3.81 11.29
C ALA A 184 10.29 -2.34 11.39
N THR A 185 11.20 -1.39 11.23
CA THR A 185 10.96 0.07 11.31
C THR A 185 10.76 0.70 9.94
N LEU A 186 10.00 1.78 9.89
CA LEU A 186 9.75 2.52 8.65
C LEU A 186 11.05 3.08 8.10
N GLN A 187 11.35 2.80 6.84
CA GLN A 187 12.50 3.35 6.13
C GLN A 187 12.04 4.45 5.17
N GLU A 188 12.95 5.36 4.83
CA GLU A 188 12.76 6.34 3.77
C GLU A 188 14.02 6.53 2.92
N VAL A 189 13.81 6.85 1.64
CA VAL A 189 14.86 7.12 0.67
C VAL A 189 14.44 8.25 -0.26
N GLU A 190 15.41 9.05 -0.69
CA GLU A 190 15.21 10.06 -1.72
C GLU A 190 15.51 9.47 -3.10
N LEU A 191 14.58 9.60 -4.03
CA LEU A 191 14.66 9.08 -5.38
C LEU A 191 14.35 10.18 -6.39
N GLU A 192 15.09 10.18 -7.47
CA GLU A 192 14.86 11.08 -8.60
C GLU A 192 13.80 10.49 -9.54
N VAL A 193 12.82 11.32 -9.89
CA VAL A 193 11.76 11.00 -10.84
C VAL A 193 12.38 10.77 -12.22
N GLN A 194 12.19 9.57 -12.75
CA GLN A 194 12.78 9.19 -14.02
C GLN A 194 11.93 9.67 -15.20
N ASP A 195 12.61 9.99 -16.30
CA ASP A 195 11.94 10.31 -17.56
C ASP A 195 11.12 9.11 -18.06
N LYS A 196 9.87 9.37 -18.43
CA LYS A 196 8.92 8.36 -18.93
C LYS A 196 9.45 7.55 -20.11
N LYS A 197 10.29 8.12 -20.99
CA LYS A 197 10.94 7.37 -22.08
C LYS A 197 11.92 6.34 -21.55
N LYS A 198 12.67 6.65 -20.49
CA LYS A 198 13.54 5.67 -19.81
C LYS A 198 12.68 4.53 -19.25
N CYS A 199 11.61 4.85 -18.53
CA CYS A 199 10.72 3.81 -17.97
C CYS A 199 10.12 2.89 -19.05
N LYS A 200 9.73 3.44 -20.21
CA LYS A 200 9.20 2.65 -21.34
C LYS A 200 10.22 1.69 -21.96
N GLN A 201 11.52 1.96 -21.82
CA GLN A 201 12.56 1.03 -22.27
C GLN A 201 12.69 -0.19 -21.34
N PHE A 202 12.40 0.00 -20.05
CA PHE A 202 12.51 -1.05 -19.03
C PHE A 202 11.23 -1.86 -18.84
N PHE A 203 10.05 -1.25 -19.03
CA PHE A 203 8.76 -1.90 -18.78
C PHE A 203 7.98 -2.12 -20.08
N ILE A 204 7.74 -3.40 -20.41
CA ILE A 204 6.96 -3.85 -21.58
C ILE A 204 5.55 -3.23 -21.61
N HIS A 205 4.93 -3.11 -20.43
CA HIS A 205 3.66 -2.42 -20.24
C HIS A 205 3.91 -1.26 -19.30
N TYR A 206 3.95 -0.04 -19.80
CA TYR A 206 4.07 1.18 -19.00
C TYR A 206 2.88 2.09 -19.33
N ASP A 207 2.21 2.57 -18.30
CA ASP A 207 1.15 3.57 -18.38
C ASP A 207 1.43 4.72 -17.41
N ASP A 208 0.70 5.81 -17.58
CA ASP A 208 0.83 7.00 -16.73
C ASP A 208 0.22 6.78 -15.34
N GLY A 209 -0.57 5.71 -15.16
CA GLY A 209 -1.14 5.31 -13.87
C GLY A 209 -0.09 4.72 -12.92
N ARG A 210 1.01 4.15 -13.44
CA ARG A 210 2.14 3.67 -12.65
C ARG A 210 2.98 4.77 -12.00
N GLU A 211 2.80 6.02 -12.40
CA GLU A 211 3.47 7.18 -11.78
C GLU A 211 2.82 7.56 -10.42
N THR A 212 1.62 7.04 -10.11
CA THR A 212 0.78 7.53 -9.01
C THR A 212 1.09 6.94 -7.63
N MET A 213 1.99 5.94 -7.53
CA MET A 213 2.32 5.29 -6.26
C MET A 213 3.83 5.09 -6.10
N VAL A 214 4.53 6.21 -6.01
CA VAL A 214 5.92 6.32 -5.56
C VAL A 214 5.96 7.28 -4.39
#